data_AF-A0A5S3TMB3-F1
#
_entry.id   AF-A0A5S3TMB3-F1
#
_cell.length_a   1.000
_cell.length_b   1.000
_cell.length_c   1.000
_cell.angle_alpha   90.00
_cell.angle_beta   90.00
_cell.angle_gamma   90.00
#
_symmetry.space_group_name_H-M   'P 1'
#
loop_
_entity.id
_entity.type
_entity.pdbx_description
1 polymer ?
#
loop_
_entity_poly.entity_id
_entity_poly.type
_entity_poly.pdbx_seq_one_letter_code
_entity_poly.pdbx_strand_id
1 'polypeptide(L)'
;MTENTKAFDSWLRTRFVEINSELEKLYWQQDDKANVEGVGEHLKRQLEQEGNEHICALLAEGNTDEGFDNAFDLLGNVGLYMAACRRHEITEPSRETSSPLVEASALAMHIGASIGVTPRFATAHLTTHNKAVDGLYKRFTDLEDEKIFVDYNTKGILAYKRAADALLKIQPLGISHPITADLLAVAKQALLDVIDSNNALYNKLDTDRFFYCVRPYYKPYRVGKEVYRGANAGDFAGINVIDLLLGLCFANEPSYSQMLVDKFLYMMPEDQQILRESMRMTSIMDDFLAAEAERDSEWLQTNLKLFIQVCKLHGDTAIGHHNQLVSKYIAQPSQQMQQQHMDKVTASGPPLHVLLNSLEQLRDRRAAVKRDDIRTRFDDLTKLKQWIK
;
A
#
# COMPACT_ATOMS: atom_id res chain seq x y z
N MET A 1 -27.25 -1.04 -6.13
CA MET A 1 -26.35 -0.64 -7.24
C MET A 1 -27.18 -0.19 -8.44
N THR A 2 -27.06 1.09 -8.83
CA THR A 2 -27.81 1.71 -9.92
C THR A 2 -27.37 1.23 -11.30
N GLU A 3 -28.19 1.45 -12.33
CA GLU A 3 -27.84 1.10 -13.71
C GLU A 3 -26.63 1.90 -14.22
N ASN A 4 -26.50 3.18 -13.85
CA ASN A 4 -25.32 3.97 -14.21
C ASN A 4 -24.05 3.45 -13.51
N THR A 5 -24.15 2.98 -12.27
CA THR A 5 -23.01 2.34 -11.56
C THR A 5 -22.57 1.06 -12.27
N LYS A 6 -23.52 0.21 -12.69
CA LYS A 6 -23.20 -1.02 -13.44
C LYS A 6 -22.57 -0.71 -14.80
N ALA A 7 -23.09 0.31 -15.51
CA ALA A 7 -22.56 0.72 -16.80
C ALA A 7 -21.10 1.19 -16.69
N PHE A 8 -20.80 2.03 -15.69
CA PHE A 8 -19.43 2.49 -15.46
C PHE A 8 -18.49 1.36 -15.02
N ASP A 9 -18.94 0.45 -14.15
CA ASP A 9 -18.18 -0.73 -13.75
C ASP A 9 -17.87 -1.65 -14.93
N SER A 10 -18.84 -1.88 -15.81
CA SER A 10 -18.66 -2.66 -17.03
C SER A 10 -17.63 -2.01 -17.97
N TRP A 11 -17.68 -0.68 -18.12
CA TRP A 11 -16.70 0.06 -18.93
C TRP A 11 -15.28 -0.07 -18.35
N LEU A 12 -15.14 0.07 -17.03
CA LEU A 12 -13.87 -0.13 -16.29
C LEU A 12 -13.27 -1.53 -16.50
N ARG A 13 -14.10 -2.56 -16.65
CA ARG A 13 -13.66 -3.96 -16.83
C ARG A 13 -13.38 -4.35 -18.28
N THR A 14 -13.76 -3.51 -19.24
CA THR A 14 -13.66 -3.80 -20.67
C THR A 14 -12.89 -2.70 -21.38
N ARG A 15 -13.60 -1.68 -21.89
CA ARG A 15 -13.05 -0.65 -22.76
C ARG A 15 -11.93 0.16 -22.12
N PHE A 16 -12.02 0.42 -20.82
CA PHE A 16 -10.93 1.04 -20.04
C PHE A 16 -9.62 0.25 -20.15
N VAL A 17 -9.68 -1.07 -19.99
CA VAL A 17 -8.52 -1.96 -20.08
C VAL A 17 -7.97 -1.97 -21.51
N GLU A 18 -8.84 -2.06 -22.52
CA GLU A 18 -8.44 -2.04 -23.93
C GLU A 18 -7.68 -0.76 -24.28
N ILE A 19 -8.22 0.40 -23.90
CA ILE A 19 -7.62 1.70 -24.23
C ILE A 19 -6.25 1.86 -23.55
N ASN A 20 -6.17 1.56 -22.25
CA ASN A 20 -4.92 1.65 -21.50
C ASN A 20 -3.86 0.69 -22.06
N SER A 21 -4.25 -0.56 -22.38
CA SER A 21 -3.34 -1.55 -22.98
C SER A 21 -2.81 -1.12 -24.34
N GLU A 22 -3.65 -0.55 -25.21
CA GLU A 22 -3.19 -0.02 -26.49
C GLU A 22 -2.23 1.17 -26.31
N LEU A 23 -2.51 2.06 -25.34
CA LEU A 23 -1.58 3.14 -24.98
C LEU A 23 -0.23 2.60 -24.48
N GLU A 24 -0.22 1.57 -23.61
CA GLU A 24 1.03 0.93 -23.16
C GLU A 24 1.85 0.35 -24.32
N LYS A 25 1.19 -0.26 -25.31
CA LYS A 25 1.87 -0.79 -26.49
C LYS A 25 2.58 0.31 -27.27
N LEU A 26 1.92 1.47 -27.44
CA LEU A 26 2.51 2.62 -28.11
C LEU A 26 3.71 3.18 -27.33
N TYR A 27 3.58 3.33 -26.02
CA TYR A 27 4.68 3.84 -25.20
C TYR A 27 5.88 2.92 -25.21
N TRP A 28 5.65 1.61 -25.12
CA TRP A 28 6.69 0.60 -25.10
C TRP A 28 7.53 0.52 -26.39
N GLN A 29 6.93 0.87 -27.53
CA GLN A 29 7.60 0.86 -28.85
C GLN A 29 8.58 2.02 -29.04
N GLN A 30 8.50 3.07 -28.22
CA GLN A 30 9.41 4.21 -28.31
C GLN A 30 10.81 3.87 -27.76
N ASP A 31 11.81 4.63 -28.23
CA ASP A 31 13.13 4.65 -27.61
C ASP A 31 13.04 5.20 -26.17
N ASP A 32 12.34 6.33 -25.99
CA ASP A 32 11.93 6.83 -24.67
C ASP A 32 10.57 6.25 -24.27
N LYS A 33 10.60 5.12 -23.56
CA LYS A 33 9.41 4.43 -23.04
C LYS A 33 8.65 5.21 -21.98
N ALA A 34 9.27 6.23 -21.38
CA ALA A 34 8.61 7.10 -20.41
C ALA A 34 7.89 8.28 -21.07
N ASN A 35 8.19 8.60 -22.33
CA ASN A 35 7.51 9.66 -23.05
C ASN A 35 6.04 9.29 -23.32
N VAL A 36 5.14 10.21 -22.97
CA VAL A 36 3.73 10.12 -23.31
C VAL A 36 3.26 11.28 -24.17
N GLU A 37 4.06 12.32 -24.35
CA GLU A 37 3.66 13.53 -25.08
C GLU A 37 3.54 13.23 -26.59
N GLY A 38 2.42 13.65 -27.19
CA GLY A 38 2.16 13.48 -28.62
C GLY A 38 1.86 12.05 -29.07
N VAL A 39 1.80 11.09 -28.14
CA VAL A 39 1.59 9.67 -28.44
C VAL A 39 0.20 9.22 -28.00
N GLY A 40 -0.54 8.57 -28.91
CA GLY A 40 -1.85 7.99 -28.60
C GLY A 40 -2.94 9.02 -28.30
N GLU A 41 -2.82 10.26 -28.77
CA GLU A 41 -3.73 11.37 -28.44
C GLU A 41 -5.21 11.08 -28.73
N HIS A 42 -5.52 10.26 -29.73
CA HIS A 42 -6.89 9.83 -30.01
C HIS A 42 -7.43 8.89 -28.91
N LEU A 43 -6.63 7.93 -28.45
CA LEU A 43 -6.97 7.01 -27.36
C LEU A 43 -7.10 7.76 -26.03
N LYS A 44 -6.23 8.74 -25.77
CA LYS A 44 -6.33 9.59 -24.57
C LYS A 44 -7.64 10.36 -24.52
N ARG A 45 -7.99 11.04 -25.62
CA ARG A 45 -9.28 11.74 -25.74
C ARG A 45 -10.46 10.80 -25.56
N GLN A 46 -10.36 9.60 -26.15
CA GLN A 46 -11.39 8.58 -26.04
C GLN A 46 -11.56 8.11 -24.57
N LEU A 47 -10.46 7.80 -23.88
CA LEU A 47 -10.47 7.43 -22.46
C LEU A 47 -11.14 8.51 -21.61
N GLU A 48 -10.73 9.77 -21.79
CA GLU A 48 -11.24 10.92 -21.06
C GLU A 48 -12.74 11.09 -21.28
N GLN A 49 -13.18 11.13 -22.55
CA GLN A 49 -14.57 11.39 -22.93
C GLN A 49 -15.50 10.28 -22.46
N GLU A 50 -15.21 9.02 -22.77
CA GLU A 50 -16.06 7.89 -22.38
C GLU A 50 -16.19 7.79 -20.86
N GLY A 51 -15.08 7.92 -20.13
CA GLY A 51 -15.12 7.91 -18.66
C GLY A 51 -15.87 9.09 -18.08
N ASN A 52 -15.71 10.29 -18.65
CA ASN A 52 -16.42 11.48 -18.16
C ASN A 52 -17.93 11.40 -18.42
N GLU A 53 -18.38 10.83 -19.55
CA GLU A 53 -19.80 10.62 -19.83
C GLU A 53 -20.47 9.75 -18.75
N HIS A 54 -19.81 8.65 -18.35
CA HIS A 54 -20.30 7.81 -17.25
C HIS A 54 -20.34 8.55 -15.90
N ILE A 55 -19.31 9.32 -15.58
CA ILE A 55 -19.21 10.09 -14.33
C ILE A 55 -20.27 11.20 -14.27
N CYS A 56 -20.53 11.90 -15.39
CA CYS A 56 -21.59 12.89 -15.50
C CYS A 56 -22.96 12.29 -15.19
N ALA A 57 -23.25 11.11 -15.73
CA ALA A 57 -24.50 10.40 -15.45
C ALA A 57 -24.62 10.05 -13.96
N LEU A 58 -23.55 9.55 -13.34
CA LEU A 58 -23.50 9.22 -11.91
C LEU A 58 -23.68 10.46 -11.01
N LEU A 59 -23.05 11.59 -11.34
CA LEU A 59 -23.24 12.84 -10.60
C LEU A 59 -24.67 13.34 -10.65
N ALA A 60 -25.34 13.19 -11.80
CA ALA A 60 -26.73 13.59 -11.97
C ALA A 60 -27.69 12.74 -11.11
N GLU A 61 -27.33 11.50 -10.76
CA GLU A 61 -28.11 10.66 -9.83
C GLU A 61 -28.09 11.22 -8.39
N GLY A 62 -27.04 11.96 -8.01
CA GLY A 62 -26.85 12.46 -6.66
C GLY A 62 -26.50 11.34 -5.65
N ASN A 63 -26.74 11.59 -4.37
CA ASN A 63 -26.47 10.60 -3.33
C ASN A 63 -27.56 9.52 -3.31
N THR A 64 -27.16 8.27 -3.54
CA THR A 64 -28.06 7.11 -3.59
C THR A 64 -28.04 6.26 -2.30
N ASP A 65 -27.12 6.53 -1.36
CA ASP A 65 -26.95 5.82 -0.08
C ASP A 65 -27.09 4.28 -0.17
N GLU A 66 -26.32 3.67 -1.07
CA GLU A 66 -26.34 2.23 -1.35
C GLU A 66 -25.45 1.41 -0.38
N GLY A 67 -25.04 2.01 0.74
CA GLY A 67 -24.13 1.41 1.72
C GLY A 67 -22.64 1.52 1.37
N PHE A 68 -21.79 1.26 2.37
CA PHE A 68 -20.34 1.47 2.30
C PHE A 68 -19.67 0.73 1.13
N ASP A 69 -19.92 -0.57 0.96
CA ASP A 69 -19.25 -1.40 -0.06
C ASP A 69 -19.50 -0.88 -1.48
N ASN A 70 -20.75 -0.48 -1.78
CA ASN A 70 -21.10 0.06 -3.09
C ASN A 70 -20.48 1.44 -3.32
N ALA A 71 -20.47 2.30 -2.29
CA ALA A 71 -19.83 3.61 -2.36
C ALA A 71 -18.31 3.49 -2.55
N PHE A 72 -17.66 2.59 -1.80
CA PHE A 72 -16.23 2.34 -1.90
C PHE A 72 -15.85 1.74 -3.27
N ASP A 73 -16.63 0.79 -3.79
CA ASP A 73 -16.41 0.22 -5.13
C ASP A 73 -16.54 1.28 -6.24
N LEU A 74 -17.55 2.15 -6.14
CA LEU A 74 -17.75 3.26 -7.07
C LEU A 74 -16.60 4.28 -7.00
N LEU A 75 -16.17 4.66 -5.79
CA LEU A 75 -15.00 5.51 -5.59
C LEU A 75 -13.75 4.89 -6.23
N GLY A 76 -13.59 3.57 -6.11
CA GLY A 76 -12.56 2.81 -6.79
C GLY A 76 -12.57 3.03 -8.29
N ASN A 77 -13.74 2.92 -8.94
CA ASN A 77 -13.88 3.13 -10.38
C ASN A 77 -13.52 4.56 -10.80
N VAL A 78 -14.03 5.57 -10.08
CA VAL A 78 -13.69 6.98 -10.34
C VAL A 78 -12.18 7.22 -10.15
N GLY A 79 -11.62 6.67 -9.08
CA GLY A 79 -10.20 6.78 -8.76
C GLY A 79 -9.28 6.10 -9.78
N LEU A 80 -9.68 4.94 -10.32
CA LEU A 80 -8.96 4.23 -11.38
C LEU A 80 -8.99 5.04 -12.69
N TYR A 81 -10.14 5.59 -13.06
CA TYR A 81 -10.26 6.52 -14.20
C TYR A 81 -9.30 7.70 -14.05
N MET A 82 -9.37 8.43 -12.92
CA MET A 82 -8.49 9.58 -12.66
C MET A 82 -7.00 9.20 -12.64
N ALA A 83 -6.66 8.02 -12.10
CA ALA A 83 -5.30 7.51 -12.09
C ALA A 83 -4.78 7.22 -13.52
N ALA A 84 -5.62 6.68 -14.40
CA ALA A 84 -5.27 6.49 -15.80
C ALA A 84 -5.11 7.84 -16.53
N CYS A 85 -6.01 8.80 -16.32
CA CYS A 85 -5.85 10.16 -16.85
C CYS A 85 -4.52 10.79 -16.40
N ARG A 86 -4.13 10.58 -15.14
CA ARG A 86 -2.82 11.02 -14.64
C ARG A 86 -1.65 10.32 -15.33
N ARG A 87 -1.74 9.01 -15.52
CA ARG A 87 -0.70 8.20 -16.15
C ARG A 87 -0.43 8.64 -17.59
N HIS A 88 -1.48 8.99 -18.33
CA HIS A 88 -1.44 9.40 -19.73
C HIS A 88 -1.25 10.91 -19.94
N GLU A 89 -1.02 11.65 -18.84
CA GLU A 89 -0.81 13.11 -18.80
C GLU A 89 -1.96 13.96 -19.37
N ILE A 90 -3.16 13.39 -19.33
CA ILE A 90 -4.43 14.11 -19.49
C ILE A 90 -4.56 15.13 -18.33
N THR A 91 -4.15 14.73 -17.12
CA THR A 91 -3.96 15.63 -15.96
C THR A 91 -2.53 15.52 -15.41
N GLU A 92 -1.98 16.63 -14.92
CA GLU A 92 -0.65 16.73 -14.33
C GLU A 92 -0.63 17.79 -13.19
N PRO A 93 -0.33 17.40 -11.93
CA PRO A 93 -0.49 18.27 -10.77
C PRO A 93 0.38 19.54 -10.76
N SER A 94 1.55 19.53 -11.39
CA SER A 94 2.46 20.69 -11.48
C SER A 94 2.04 21.69 -12.58
N ARG A 95 1.31 21.22 -13.59
CA ARG A 95 0.74 22.06 -14.67
C ARG A 95 -0.55 22.79 -14.24
N GLU A 96 -1.14 22.36 -13.13
CA GLU A 96 -2.52 22.68 -12.76
C GLU A 96 -2.59 23.34 -11.37
N THR A 97 -3.56 24.23 -11.19
CA THR A 97 -3.92 24.80 -9.86
C THR A 97 -5.14 24.08 -9.25
N SER A 98 -5.94 23.43 -10.09
CA SER A 98 -7.04 22.53 -9.75
C SER A 98 -7.16 21.45 -10.82
N SER A 99 -7.67 20.27 -10.44
CA SER A 99 -7.91 19.17 -11.38
C SER A 99 -8.81 19.61 -12.53
N PRO A 100 -8.46 19.30 -13.80
CA PRO A 100 -9.30 19.57 -14.96
C PRO A 100 -10.48 18.59 -15.06
N LEU A 101 -10.41 17.46 -14.35
CA LEU A 101 -11.46 16.45 -14.27
C LEU A 101 -12.48 16.87 -13.20
N VAL A 102 -13.28 17.89 -13.52
CA VAL A 102 -14.16 18.58 -12.56
C VAL A 102 -15.21 17.63 -11.99
N GLU A 103 -15.89 16.89 -12.86
CA GLU A 103 -16.95 15.96 -12.50
C GLU A 103 -16.40 14.78 -11.67
N ALA A 104 -15.30 14.17 -12.13
CA ALA A 104 -14.65 13.09 -11.40
C ALA A 104 -14.18 13.55 -10.01
N SER A 105 -13.61 14.76 -9.92
CA SER A 105 -13.20 15.35 -8.64
C SER A 105 -14.38 15.58 -7.71
N ALA A 106 -15.49 16.11 -8.20
CA ALA A 106 -16.69 16.35 -7.40
C ALA A 106 -17.24 15.05 -6.82
N LEU A 107 -17.38 14.01 -7.66
CA LEU A 107 -17.90 12.71 -7.23
C LEU A 107 -16.95 12.02 -6.25
N ALA A 108 -15.65 12.02 -6.53
CA ALA A 108 -14.66 11.37 -5.67
C ALA A 108 -14.56 12.05 -4.29
N MET A 109 -14.57 13.38 -4.23
CA MET A 109 -14.59 14.12 -2.95
C MET A 109 -15.88 13.86 -2.18
N HIS A 110 -17.03 13.84 -2.85
CA HIS A 110 -18.31 13.57 -2.21
C HIS A 110 -18.30 12.19 -1.55
N ILE A 111 -17.95 11.15 -2.32
CA ILE A 111 -17.94 9.78 -1.80
C ILE A 111 -16.87 9.62 -0.71
N GLY A 112 -15.63 10.01 -0.98
CA GLY A 112 -14.51 9.85 -0.04
C GLY A 112 -14.78 10.50 1.32
N ALA A 113 -15.31 11.73 1.31
CA ALA A 113 -15.68 12.41 2.55
C ALA A 113 -16.86 11.73 3.27
N SER A 114 -17.84 11.20 2.53
CA SER A 114 -19.02 10.56 3.12
C SER A 114 -18.70 9.23 3.83
N ILE A 115 -17.67 8.50 3.38
CA ILE A 115 -17.31 7.18 3.92
C ILE A 115 -15.95 7.16 4.66
N GLY A 116 -15.32 8.32 4.83
CA GLY A 116 -14.10 8.46 5.65
C GLY A 116 -12.82 7.91 5.02
N VAL A 117 -12.68 8.03 3.70
CA VAL A 117 -11.49 7.58 2.94
C VAL A 117 -10.98 8.66 2.00
N THR A 118 -9.78 8.46 1.47
CA THR A 118 -9.14 9.37 0.51
C THR A 118 -9.95 9.42 -0.79
N PRO A 119 -10.19 10.60 -1.40
CA PRO A 119 -11.07 10.75 -2.55
C PRO A 119 -10.38 10.34 -3.86
N ARG A 120 -9.76 9.16 -3.88
CA ARG A 120 -8.97 8.65 -5.01
C ARG A 120 -8.87 7.13 -4.98
N PHE A 121 -8.24 6.56 -6.01
CA PHE A 121 -7.84 5.15 -5.97
C PHE A 121 -6.85 4.89 -4.83
N ALA A 122 -7.23 3.97 -3.94
CA ALA A 122 -6.45 3.38 -2.84
C ALA A 122 -6.17 1.88 -3.06
N THR A 123 -5.13 1.34 -2.39
CA THR A 123 -4.63 -0.03 -2.58
C THR A 123 -5.70 -1.11 -2.47
N ALA A 124 -6.66 -0.97 -1.56
CA ALA A 124 -7.73 -1.95 -1.36
C ALA A 124 -8.57 -2.19 -2.63
N HIS A 125 -8.82 -1.15 -3.44
CA HIS A 125 -9.66 -1.26 -4.64
C HIS A 125 -9.09 -2.20 -5.71
N LEU A 126 -7.76 -2.38 -5.77
CA LEU A 126 -7.13 -3.32 -6.69
C LEU A 126 -6.69 -4.63 -6.01
N THR A 127 -6.72 -4.70 -4.68
CA THR A 127 -6.24 -5.86 -3.92
C THR A 127 -7.37 -6.53 -3.15
N THR A 128 -7.49 -6.25 -1.86
CA THR A 128 -8.38 -6.95 -0.92
C THR A 128 -9.87 -6.71 -1.18
N HIS A 129 -10.23 -5.64 -1.89
CA HIS A 129 -11.60 -5.25 -2.23
C HIS A 129 -11.76 -5.09 -3.74
N ASN A 130 -11.15 -5.99 -4.52
CA ASN A 130 -11.26 -6.02 -5.97
C ASN A 130 -12.11 -7.21 -6.43
N LYS A 131 -13.42 -7.00 -6.52
CA LYS A 131 -14.36 -8.07 -6.86
C LYS A 131 -14.08 -8.62 -8.27
N ALA A 132 -13.88 -9.93 -8.37
CA ALA A 132 -13.81 -10.65 -9.63
C ALA A 132 -15.21 -11.00 -10.16
N VAL A 133 -15.37 -10.93 -11.47
CA VAL A 133 -16.55 -11.39 -12.23
C VAL A 133 -16.03 -12.37 -13.28
N ASP A 134 -16.54 -13.61 -13.27
CA ASP A 134 -16.08 -14.69 -14.15
C ASP A 134 -14.56 -14.90 -14.16
N GLY A 135 -13.93 -14.74 -12.99
CA GLY A 135 -12.48 -14.90 -12.80
C GLY A 135 -11.64 -13.66 -13.14
N LEU A 136 -12.25 -12.58 -13.63
CA LEU A 136 -11.58 -11.32 -13.97
C LEU A 136 -11.91 -10.21 -12.98
N TYR A 137 -10.89 -9.58 -12.41
CA TYR A 137 -10.99 -8.45 -11.50
C TYR A 137 -10.54 -7.14 -12.18
N LYS A 138 -10.82 -6.00 -11.55
CA LYS A 138 -10.47 -4.67 -12.09
C LYS A 138 -8.95 -4.54 -12.21
N ARG A 139 -8.50 -3.89 -13.28
CA ARG A 139 -7.09 -3.66 -13.62
C ARG A 139 -6.99 -2.45 -14.55
N PHE A 140 -5.83 -1.82 -14.63
CA PHE A 140 -5.54 -0.76 -15.58
C PHE A 140 -5.37 -1.31 -16.98
N THR A 141 -4.60 -2.39 -17.12
CA THR A 141 -4.19 -3.00 -18.39
C THR A 141 -4.40 -4.51 -18.37
N ASP A 142 -4.29 -5.14 -19.53
CA ASP A 142 -4.26 -6.60 -19.68
C ASP A 142 -2.88 -7.23 -19.49
N LEU A 143 -1.86 -6.45 -19.10
CA LEU A 143 -0.49 -6.91 -18.96
C LEU A 143 -0.32 -7.91 -17.81
N GLU A 144 0.44 -8.98 -18.07
CA GLU A 144 0.72 -10.02 -17.08
C GLU A 144 1.50 -9.47 -15.87
N ASP A 145 2.42 -8.53 -16.08
CA ASP A 145 3.18 -7.91 -14.99
C ASP A 145 2.30 -7.10 -14.02
N GLU A 146 1.21 -6.50 -14.51
CA GLU A 146 0.24 -5.85 -13.63
C GLU A 146 -0.47 -6.89 -12.76
N LYS A 147 -0.92 -7.99 -13.37
CA LYS A 147 -1.54 -9.11 -12.67
C LYS A 147 -0.60 -9.69 -11.60
N ILE A 148 0.65 -9.97 -11.96
CA ILE A 148 1.67 -10.46 -11.03
C ILE A 148 1.83 -9.48 -9.86
N PHE A 149 1.99 -8.19 -10.16
CA PHE A 149 2.13 -7.17 -9.12
C PHE A 149 0.92 -7.14 -8.18
N VAL A 150 -0.30 -7.05 -8.72
CA VAL A 150 -1.53 -6.98 -7.93
C VAL A 150 -1.75 -8.25 -7.09
N ASP A 151 -1.57 -9.43 -7.68
CA ASP A 151 -1.81 -10.71 -7.01
C ASP A 151 -0.86 -10.91 -5.83
N TYR A 152 0.44 -10.65 -6.01
CA TYR A 152 1.42 -10.84 -4.94
C TYR A 152 1.36 -9.75 -3.86
N ASN A 153 0.97 -8.52 -4.20
CA ASN A 153 0.63 -7.52 -3.19
C ASN A 153 -0.58 -7.98 -2.37
N THR A 154 -1.63 -8.51 -3.00
CA THR A 154 -2.80 -9.04 -2.30
C THR A 154 -2.43 -10.18 -1.35
N LYS A 155 -1.60 -11.14 -1.82
CA LYS A 155 -1.09 -12.24 -0.98
C LYS A 155 -0.30 -11.73 0.22
N GLY A 156 0.63 -10.79 0.00
CA GLY A 156 1.43 -10.18 1.05
C GLY A 156 0.58 -9.44 2.08
N ILE A 157 -0.38 -8.62 1.63
CA ILE A 157 -1.30 -7.88 2.52
C ILE A 157 -2.11 -8.85 3.37
N LEU A 158 -2.71 -9.89 2.78
CA LEU A 158 -3.50 -10.87 3.53
C LEU A 158 -2.64 -11.66 4.53
N ALA A 159 -1.40 -11.98 4.19
CA ALA A 159 -0.46 -12.62 5.12
C ALA A 159 -0.10 -11.70 6.30
N TYR A 160 0.17 -10.42 6.05
CA TYR A 160 0.36 -9.46 7.14
C TYR A 160 -0.87 -9.28 8.02
N LYS A 161 -2.09 -9.29 7.44
CA LYS A 161 -3.33 -9.24 8.25
C LYS A 161 -3.43 -10.45 9.19
N ARG A 162 -3.12 -11.66 8.72
CA ARG A 162 -3.06 -12.87 9.58
C ARG A 162 -2.05 -12.71 10.72
N ALA A 163 -0.87 -12.16 10.45
CA ALA A 163 0.14 -11.92 11.48
C ALA A 163 -0.34 -10.90 12.53
N ALA A 164 -0.89 -9.77 12.09
CA ALA A 164 -1.42 -8.74 12.98
C ALA A 164 -2.56 -9.26 13.86
N ASP A 165 -3.49 -10.02 13.28
CA ASP A 165 -4.63 -10.60 13.98
C ASP A 165 -4.21 -11.58 15.09
N ALA A 166 -3.14 -12.35 14.86
CA ALA A 166 -2.59 -13.26 15.86
C ALA A 166 -1.93 -12.48 17.01
N LEU A 167 -1.16 -11.43 16.69
CA LEU A 167 -0.52 -10.58 17.69
C LEU A 167 -1.54 -9.81 18.54
N LEU A 168 -2.61 -9.28 17.94
CA LEU A 168 -3.70 -8.60 18.67
C LEU A 168 -4.35 -9.52 19.71
N LYS A 169 -4.50 -10.82 19.41
CA LYS A 169 -5.09 -11.80 20.32
C LYS A 169 -4.20 -12.15 21.52
N ILE A 170 -2.93 -11.77 21.51
CA ILE A 170 -2.03 -11.91 22.67
C ILE A 170 -2.38 -10.89 23.76
N GLN A 171 -2.79 -9.68 23.38
CA GLN A 171 -3.06 -8.56 24.31
C GLN A 171 -3.97 -8.94 25.50
N PRO A 172 -5.16 -9.56 25.31
CA PRO A 172 -6.02 -9.94 26.43
C PRO A 172 -5.52 -11.17 27.21
N LEU A 173 -4.60 -11.97 26.66
CA LEU A 173 -4.09 -13.18 27.30
C LEU A 173 -2.82 -12.90 28.13
N GLY A 174 -1.98 -11.98 27.66
CA GLY A 174 -0.69 -11.67 28.25
C GLY A 174 0.43 -12.61 27.76
N ILE A 175 1.68 -12.14 27.88
CA ILE A 175 2.86 -12.84 27.37
C ILE A 175 3.17 -14.18 28.06
N SER A 176 2.63 -14.41 29.26
CA SER A 176 2.84 -15.63 30.03
C SER A 176 1.82 -16.72 29.79
N HIS A 177 0.72 -16.41 29.09
CA HIS A 177 -0.30 -17.39 28.78
C HIS A 177 0.25 -18.47 27.82
N PRO A 178 0.00 -19.77 28.03
CA PRO A 178 0.56 -20.82 27.18
C PRO A 178 0.11 -20.70 25.70
N ILE A 179 -1.14 -20.32 25.45
CA ILE A 179 -1.67 -20.07 24.09
C ILE A 179 -0.94 -18.92 23.36
N THR A 180 -0.21 -18.07 24.07
CA THR A 180 0.64 -17.05 23.44
C THR A 180 1.73 -17.69 22.57
N ALA A 181 2.23 -18.87 22.93
CA ALA A 181 3.15 -19.63 22.07
C ALA A 181 2.50 -19.95 20.71
N ASP A 182 1.25 -20.44 20.73
CA ASP A 182 0.50 -20.78 19.52
C ASP A 182 0.25 -19.54 18.65
N LEU A 183 -0.16 -18.43 19.26
CA LEU A 183 -0.38 -17.16 18.54
C LEU A 183 0.91 -16.59 17.94
N LEU A 184 2.04 -16.68 18.66
CA LEU A 184 3.35 -16.30 18.12
C LEU A 184 3.78 -17.22 16.98
N ALA A 185 3.48 -18.53 17.05
CA ALA A 185 3.74 -19.46 15.96
C ALA A 185 2.88 -19.15 14.72
N VAL A 186 1.62 -18.75 14.89
CA VAL A 186 0.76 -18.27 13.78
C VAL A 186 1.34 -16.99 13.16
N ALA A 187 1.72 -16.00 13.98
CA ALA A 187 2.34 -14.77 13.49
C ALA A 187 3.64 -15.05 12.73
N LYS A 188 4.47 -15.96 13.25
CA LYS A 188 5.70 -16.43 12.60
C LYS A 188 5.42 -17.03 11.23
N GLN A 189 4.47 -17.97 11.12
CA GLN A 189 4.13 -18.60 9.85
C GLN A 189 3.60 -17.57 8.84
N ALA A 190 2.73 -16.66 9.28
CA ALA A 190 2.20 -15.62 8.42
C ALA A 190 3.31 -14.68 7.88
N LEU A 191 4.34 -14.35 8.67
CA LEU A 191 5.49 -13.58 8.19
C LEU A 191 6.40 -14.37 7.23
N LEU A 192 6.52 -15.68 7.40
CA LEU A 192 7.18 -16.54 6.41
C LEU A 192 6.43 -16.53 5.08
N ASP A 193 5.09 -16.60 5.12
CA ASP A 193 4.26 -16.52 3.91
C ASP A 193 4.44 -15.16 3.18
N VAL A 194 4.66 -14.06 3.93
CA VAL A 194 5.01 -12.75 3.34
C VAL A 194 6.35 -12.84 2.60
N ILE A 195 7.37 -13.44 3.21
CA ILE A 195 8.70 -13.61 2.61
C ILE A 195 8.59 -14.44 1.32
N ASP A 196 7.89 -15.57 1.36
CA ASP A 196 7.70 -16.44 0.21
C ASP A 196 6.92 -15.76 -0.92
N SER A 197 5.86 -15.03 -0.57
CA SER A 197 5.08 -14.24 -1.52
C SER A 197 5.95 -13.19 -2.21
N ASN A 198 6.75 -12.46 -1.44
CA ASN A 198 7.65 -11.43 -1.97
C ASN A 198 8.76 -12.02 -2.84
N ASN A 199 9.38 -13.13 -2.43
CA ASN A 199 10.40 -13.81 -3.22
C ASN A 199 9.84 -14.28 -4.57
N ALA A 200 8.62 -14.83 -4.56
CA ALA A 200 7.95 -15.23 -5.79
C ALA A 200 7.62 -14.04 -6.70
N LEU A 201 7.25 -12.87 -6.14
CA LEU A 201 7.10 -11.64 -6.90
C LEU A 201 8.43 -11.22 -7.57
N TYR A 202 9.53 -11.17 -6.80
CA TYR A 202 10.84 -10.72 -7.31
C TYR A 202 11.40 -11.57 -8.44
N ASN A 203 11.05 -12.86 -8.45
CA ASN A 203 11.48 -13.81 -9.46
C ASN A 203 10.62 -13.77 -10.73
N LYS A 204 9.39 -13.26 -10.65
CA LYS A 204 8.42 -13.27 -11.76
C LYS A 204 8.20 -11.92 -12.42
N LEU A 205 8.26 -10.84 -11.66
CA LEU A 205 7.94 -9.50 -12.15
C LEU A 205 9.09 -8.95 -12.99
N ASP A 206 8.79 -8.63 -14.25
CA ASP A 206 9.72 -7.95 -15.14
C ASP A 206 9.94 -6.50 -14.67
N THR A 207 11.21 -6.12 -14.55
CA THR A 207 11.59 -4.83 -13.96
C THR A 207 11.23 -3.66 -14.86
N ASP A 208 11.44 -3.77 -16.16
CA ASP A 208 11.16 -2.70 -17.12
C ASP A 208 9.66 -2.57 -17.35
N ARG A 209 8.95 -3.70 -17.52
CA ARG A 209 7.48 -3.69 -17.64
C ARG A 209 6.83 -3.10 -16.41
N PHE A 210 7.28 -3.47 -15.22
CA PHE A 210 6.77 -2.84 -14.01
C PHE A 210 7.04 -1.33 -14.00
N PHE A 211 8.27 -0.91 -14.27
CA PHE A 211 8.68 0.49 -14.14
C PHE A 211 7.98 1.42 -15.16
N TYR A 212 7.83 0.97 -16.41
CA TYR A 212 7.28 1.78 -17.50
C TYR A 212 5.77 1.57 -17.73
N CYS A 213 5.21 0.41 -17.37
CA CYS A 213 3.82 0.09 -17.68
C CYS A 213 2.90 -0.05 -16.46
N VAL A 214 3.42 -0.43 -15.28
CA VAL A 214 2.58 -0.66 -14.09
C VAL A 214 2.68 0.52 -13.11
N ARG A 215 3.91 0.83 -12.66
CA ARG A 215 4.20 1.90 -11.70
C ARG A 215 3.59 3.26 -12.09
N PRO A 216 3.57 3.70 -13.38
CA PRO A 216 3.06 5.02 -13.73
C PRO A 216 1.57 5.27 -13.42
N TYR A 217 0.77 4.23 -13.20
CA TYR A 217 -0.63 4.36 -12.73
C TYR A 217 -0.75 4.73 -11.25
N TYR A 218 0.34 4.64 -10.49
CA TYR A 218 0.39 4.94 -9.06
C TYR A 218 0.96 6.35 -8.78
N LYS A 219 0.92 7.25 -9.77
CA LYS A 219 1.39 8.64 -9.62
C LYS A 219 0.46 9.49 -8.72
N PRO A 220 0.98 10.56 -8.08
CA PRO A 220 0.16 11.60 -7.47
C PRO A 220 -0.68 12.35 -8.50
N TYR A 221 -1.88 12.78 -8.13
CA TYR A 221 -2.74 13.64 -8.95
C TYR A 221 -3.63 14.54 -8.09
N ARG A 222 -4.20 15.59 -8.72
CA ARG A 222 -5.14 16.50 -8.07
C ARG A 222 -6.54 15.91 -8.03
N VAL A 223 -7.22 16.07 -6.90
CA VAL A 223 -8.67 15.88 -6.76
C VAL A 223 -9.22 17.17 -6.18
N GLY A 224 -10.03 17.89 -6.97
CA GLY A 224 -10.30 19.29 -6.68
C GLY A 224 -9.01 20.11 -6.71
N LYS A 225 -8.70 20.83 -5.63
CA LYS A 225 -7.47 21.64 -5.53
C LYS A 225 -6.30 20.89 -4.93
N GLU A 226 -6.55 19.85 -4.15
CA GLU A 226 -5.54 19.16 -3.36
C GLU A 226 -4.81 18.09 -4.18
N VAL A 227 -3.51 17.94 -3.94
CA VAL A 227 -2.70 16.86 -4.53
C VAL A 227 -2.69 15.68 -3.58
N TYR A 228 -3.12 14.51 -4.06
CA TYR A 228 -3.09 13.27 -3.30
C TYR A 228 -2.00 12.35 -3.83
N ARG A 229 -1.12 11.88 -2.95
CA ARG A 229 -0.12 10.88 -3.29
C ARG A 229 -0.76 9.60 -3.84
N GLY A 230 0.03 8.84 -4.59
CA GLY A 230 -0.28 7.48 -5.04
C GLY A 230 -0.49 6.50 -3.89
N ALA A 231 -1.21 5.42 -4.21
CA ALA A 231 -1.43 4.30 -3.30
C ALA A 231 -0.14 3.46 -3.15
N ASN A 232 0.11 2.97 -1.94
CA ASN A 232 1.26 2.13 -1.61
C ASN A 232 0.81 0.74 -1.16
N ALA A 233 1.62 -0.28 -1.45
CA ALA A 233 1.40 -1.65 -0.96
C ALA A 233 1.27 -1.73 0.58
N GLY A 234 1.87 -0.77 1.29
CA GLY A 234 1.78 -0.64 2.73
C GLY A 234 0.50 0.03 3.24
N ASP A 235 -0.44 0.50 2.42
CA ASP A 235 -1.66 1.24 2.83
C ASP A 235 -2.75 0.32 3.40
N PHE A 236 -2.45 -0.32 4.52
CA PHE A 236 -3.36 -1.10 5.34
C PHE A 236 -2.85 -1.11 6.80
N ALA A 237 -3.68 -1.55 7.74
CA ALA A 237 -3.31 -1.50 9.17
C ALA A 237 -2.23 -2.51 9.56
N GLY A 238 -2.35 -3.75 9.07
CA GLY A 238 -1.61 -4.92 9.58
C GLY A 238 -0.11 -4.70 9.76
N ILE A 239 0.58 -4.12 8.78
CA ILE A 239 2.03 -3.89 8.88
C ILE A 239 2.42 -2.93 10.02
N ASN A 240 1.61 -1.89 10.27
CA ASN A 240 1.84 -0.93 11.36
C ASN A 240 1.33 -1.44 12.71
N VAL A 241 0.29 -2.28 12.71
CA VAL A 241 -0.15 -2.99 13.91
C VAL A 241 0.97 -3.90 14.42
N ILE A 242 1.63 -4.65 13.52
CA ILE A 242 2.79 -5.47 13.87
C ILE A 242 3.94 -4.60 14.41
N ASP A 243 4.26 -3.49 13.74
CA ASP A 243 5.30 -2.56 14.20
C ASP A 243 5.09 -2.11 15.65
N LEU A 244 3.85 -1.74 16.00
CA LEU A 244 3.48 -1.22 17.32
C LEU A 244 3.38 -2.33 18.37
N LEU A 245 2.73 -3.45 18.07
CA LEU A 245 2.56 -4.56 19.02
C LEU A 245 3.87 -5.27 19.33
N LEU A 246 4.77 -5.41 18.35
CA LEU A 246 6.13 -5.92 18.60
C LEU A 246 7.04 -4.88 19.26
N GLY A 247 6.59 -3.62 19.39
CA GLY A 247 7.36 -2.54 19.99
C GLY A 247 8.56 -2.08 19.15
N LEU A 248 8.62 -2.43 17.86
CA LEU A 248 9.72 -2.09 16.96
C LEU A 248 9.66 -0.65 16.45
N CYS A 249 8.45 -0.05 16.45
CA CYS A 249 8.24 1.37 16.20
C CYS A 249 7.46 2.02 17.34
N PHE A 250 7.49 3.35 17.39
CA PHE A 250 7.01 4.12 18.53
C PHE A 250 6.00 5.17 18.09
N ALA A 251 4.74 5.06 18.53
CA ALA A 251 3.69 6.01 18.19
C ALA A 251 3.92 7.42 18.76
N ASN A 252 4.74 7.55 19.81
CA ASN A 252 5.08 8.84 20.41
C ASN A 252 6.25 9.55 19.71
N GLU A 253 6.85 8.95 18.67
CA GLU A 253 7.81 9.66 17.83
C GLU A 253 7.09 10.47 16.74
N PRO A 254 7.41 11.77 16.57
CA PRO A 254 6.78 12.61 15.56
C PRO A 254 6.88 12.04 14.14
N SER A 255 8.03 11.45 13.79
CA SER A 255 8.25 10.90 12.44
C SER A 255 7.37 9.68 12.14
N TYR A 256 7.17 8.78 13.11
CA TYR A 256 6.32 7.61 12.93
C TYR A 256 4.83 7.98 12.98
N SER A 257 4.42 8.81 13.94
CA SER A 257 3.03 9.27 14.03
C SER A 257 2.57 10.06 12.80
N GLN A 258 3.40 10.95 12.26
CA GLN A 258 3.09 11.67 11.01
C GLN A 258 2.89 10.69 9.84
N MET A 259 3.75 9.68 9.72
CA MET A 259 3.60 8.64 8.69
C MET A 259 2.25 7.91 8.79
N LEU A 260 1.76 7.64 10.02
CA LEU A 260 0.44 7.04 10.22
C LEU A 260 -0.69 8.00 9.82
N VAL A 261 -0.57 9.28 10.19
CA VAL A 261 -1.54 10.34 9.80
C VAL A 261 -1.70 10.41 8.29
N ASP A 262 -0.57 10.44 7.56
CA ASP A 262 -0.53 10.56 6.10
C ASP A 262 -1.09 9.34 5.35
N LYS A 263 -1.44 8.26 6.05
CA LYS A 263 -1.97 7.04 5.46
C LYS A 263 -3.32 6.57 6.00
N PHE A 264 -3.87 7.15 7.07
CA PHE A 264 -5.17 6.70 7.61
C PHE A 264 -6.25 6.71 6.53
N LEU A 265 -6.42 7.81 5.80
CA LEU A 265 -7.43 7.90 4.75
C LEU A 265 -7.17 6.95 3.57
N TYR A 266 -5.98 6.36 3.45
CA TYR A 266 -5.62 5.43 2.38
C TYR A 266 -5.98 3.96 2.69
N MET A 267 -6.51 3.66 3.88
CA MET A 267 -6.96 2.32 4.27
C MET A 267 -8.44 2.31 4.67
N MET A 268 -9.01 1.10 4.76
CA MET A 268 -10.40 0.89 5.17
C MET A 268 -10.68 1.50 6.54
N PRO A 269 -11.87 2.04 6.82
CA PRO A 269 -12.21 2.61 8.13
C PRO A 269 -11.94 1.66 9.31
N GLU A 270 -12.18 0.36 9.15
CA GLU A 270 -11.89 -0.66 10.17
C GLU A 270 -10.39 -0.77 10.45
N ASP A 271 -9.57 -0.76 9.40
CA ASP A 271 -8.12 -0.74 9.49
C ASP A 271 -7.64 0.56 10.20
N GLN A 272 -8.28 1.71 9.92
CA GLN A 272 -7.97 2.97 10.60
C GLN A 272 -8.23 2.86 12.11
N GLN A 273 -9.38 2.29 12.51
CA GLN A 273 -9.73 2.11 13.91
C GLN A 273 -8.72 1.21 14.62
N ILE A 274 -8.45 0.02 14.08
CA ILE A 274 -7.50 -0.96 14.67
C ILE A 274 -6.11 -0.34 14.84
N LEU A 275 -5.65 0.44 13.86
CA LEU A 275 -4.36 1.10 13.93
C LEU A 275 -4.33 2.20 15.01
N ARG A 276 -5.38 3.03 15.11
CA ARG A 276 -5.49 4.03 16.20
C ARG A 276 -5.51 3.37 17.57
N GLU A 277 -6.17 2.24 17.71
CA GLU A 277 -6.21 1.50 18.96
C GLU A 277 -4.83 0.91 19.31
N SER A 278 -4.10 0.39 18.34
CA SER A 278 -2.73 -0.12 18.55
C SER A 278 -1.76 0.95 19.06
N MET A 279 -1.97 2.23 18.72
CA MET A 279 -1.10 3.34 19.17
C MET A 279 -1.16 3.60 20.68
N ARG A 280 -2.17 3.08 21.39
CA ARG A 280 -2.38 3.26 22.83
C ARG A 280 -2.23 1.95 23.63
N MET A 281 -1.81 0.87 22.98
CA MET A 281 -1.58 -0.43 23.63
C MET A 281 -0.13 -0.56 24.12
N THR A 282 0.09 -1.38 25.14
CA THR A 282 1.43 -1.77 25.58
C THR A 282 2.03 -2.75 24.57
N SER A 283 3.33 -2.58 24.27
CA SER A 283 4.02 -3.47 23.34
C SER A 283 4.47 -4.77 24.02
N ILE A 284 4.45 -5.87 23.26
CA ILE A 284 4.91 -7.19 23.71
C ILE A 284 6.40 -7.15 24.10
N MET A 285 7.19 -6.31 23.43
CA MET A 285 8.60 -6.07 23.78
C MET A 285 8.74 -5.54 25.21
N ASP A 286 7.96 -4.52 25.56
CA ASP A 286 8.04 -3.90 26.88
C ASP A 286 7.51 -4.85 27.96
N ASP A 287 6.50 -5.66 27.66
CA ASP A 287 6.02 -6.72 28.56
C ASP A 287 7.14 -7.75 28.86
N PHE A 288 7.86 -8.22 27.84
CA PHE A 288 8.99 -9.13 28.06
C PHE A 288 10.11 -8.46 28.85
N LEU A 289 10.49 -7.22 28.53
CA LEU A 289 11.52 -6.48 29.27
C LEU A 289 11.14 -6.29 30.76
N ALA A 290 9.85 -6.12 31.06
CA ALA A 290 9.35 -6.01 32.43
C ALA A 290 9.35 -7.34 33.20
N ALA A 291 9.38 -8.48 32.51
CA ALA A 291 9.34 -9.83 33.09
C ALA A 291 10.73 -10.40 33.45
N GLU A 292 11.72 -9.56 33.72
CA GLU A 292 13.12 -9.98 34.01
C GLU A 292 13.22 -10.97 35.18
N ALA A 293 12.37 -10.82 36.21
CA ALA A 293 12.33 -11.72 37.37
C ALA A 293 11.90 -13.16 36.99
N GLU A 294 11.17 -13.32 35.89
CA GLU A 294 10.63 -14.60 35.41
C GLU A 294 11.55 -15.24 34.36
N ARG A 295 12.77 -14.72 34.17
CA ARG A 295 13.72 -15.15 33.13
C ARG A 295 13.91 -16.67 33.07
N ASP A 296 13.94 -17.33 34.22
CA ASP A 296 14.20 -18.77 34.29
C ASP A 296 12.94 -19.65 34.17
N SER A 297 11.76 -19.04 34.07
CA SER A 297 10.49 -19.77 33.92
C SER A 297 10.37 -20.43 32.54
N GLU A 298 9.68 -21.57 32.49
CA GLU A 298 9.47 -22.32 31.25
C GLU A 298 8.66 -21.52 30.21
N TRP A 299 7.62 -20.80 30.66
CA TRP A 299 6.78 -20.00 29.77
C TRP A 299 7.59 -18.88 29.12
N LEU A 300 8.48 -18.21 29.88
CA LEU A 300 9.25 -17.09 29.35
C LEU A 300 10.25 -17.59 28.33
N GLN A 301 10.98 -18.66 28.63
CA GLN A 301 11.92 -19.27 27.68
C GLN A 301 11.23 -19.68 26.37
N THR A 302 10.05 -20.27 26.47
CA THR A 302 9.28 -20.73 25.30
C THR A 302 8.75 -19.56 24.47
N ASN A 303 8.03 -18.63 25.11
CA ASN A 303 7.35 -17.54 24.41
C ASN A 303 8.34 -16.48 23.92
N LEU A 304 9.38 -16.15 24.70
CA LEU A 304 10.40 -15.18 24.31
C LEU A 304 11.17 -15.65 23.07
N LYS A 305 11.50 -16.94 22.98
CA LYS A 305 12.17 -17.52 21.81
C LYS A 305 11.33 -17.34 20.55
N LEU A 306 10.03 -17.58 20.60
CA LEU A 306 9.13 -17.36 19.48
C LEU A 306 8.98 -15.88 19.15
N PHE A 307 8.83 -15.01 20.17
CA PHE A 307 8.75 -13.56 19.99
C PHE A 307 9.98 -12.98 19.27
N ILE A 308 11.19 -13.38 19.66
CA ILE A 308 12.43 -12.93 19.00
C ILE A 308 12.48 -13.41 17.54
N GLN A 309 11.99 -14.62 17.25
CA GLN A 309 11.88 -15.11 15.87
C GLN A 309 10.89 -14.29 15.04
N VAL A 310 9.73 -13.94 15.60
CA VAL A 310 8.73 -13.07 14.95
C VAL A 310 9.33 -11.69 14.66
N CYS A 311 10.02 -11.07 15.62
CA CYS A 311 10.71 -9.79 15.42
C CYS A 311 11.75 -9.87 14.29
N LYS A 312 12.58 -10.93 14.31
CA LYS A 312 13.59 -11.14 13.26
C LYS A 312 12.93 -11.28 11.90
N LEU A 313 11.88 -12.10 11.78
CA LEU A 313 11.19 -12.30 10.50
C LEU A 313 10.58 -11.01 9.99
N HIS A 314 9.94 -10.20 10.85
CA HIS A 314 9.40 -8.88 10.46
C HIS A 314 10.51 -7.96 9.91
N GLY A 315 11.67 -7.96 10.54
CA GLY A 315 12.87 -7.30 10.05
C GLY A 315 13.37 -7.84 8.70
N ASP A 316 13.45 -9.16 8.54
CA ASP A 316 13.88 -9.82 7.31
C ASP A 316 12.96 -9.47 6.14
N THR A 317 11.63 -9.44 6.33
CA THR A 317 10.72 -9.01 5.28
C THR A 317 10.93 -7.53 4.91
N ALA A 318 11.20 -6.65 5.88
CA ALA A 318 11.45 -5.24 5.62
C ALA A 318 12.75 -5.03 4.83
N ILE A 319 13.81 -5.76 5.18
CA ILE A 319 15.08 -5.76 4.44
C ILE A 319 14.87 -6.28 3.02
N GLY A 320 14.18 -7.42 2.87
CA GLY A 320 13.87 -8.00 1.57
C GLY A 320 13.07 -7.04 0.69
N HIS A 321 12.02 -6.41 1.23
CA HIS A 321 11.22 -5.41 0.53
C HIS A 321 12.05 -4.20 0.07
N HIS A 322 12.86 -3.64 0.96
CA HIS A 322 13.69 -2.48 0.61
C HIS A 322 14.75 -2.82 -0.44
N ASN A 323 15.51 -3.90 -0.22
CA ASN A 323 16.64 -4.24 -1.07
C ASN A 323 16.21 -4.80 -2.43
N GLN A 324 15.08 -5.51 -2.50
CA GLN A 324 14.59 -6.07 -3.75
C GLN A 324 13.59 -5.12 -4.42
N LEU A 325 12.50 -4.73 -3.76
CA LEU A 325 11.46 -3.94 -4.42
C LEU A 325 11.92 -2.50 -4.67
N VAL A 326 12.39 -1.81 -3.64
CA VAL A 326 12.75 -0.39 -3.75
C VAL A 326 14.02 -0.20 -4.58
N SER A 327 15.07 -1.00 -4.33
CA SER A 327 16.32 -0.87 -5.09
C SER A 327 16.17 -1.28 -6.56
N LYS A 328 15.69 -2.50 -6.82
CA LYS A 328 15.64 -3.08 -8.19
C LYS A 328 14.59 -2.42 -9.06
N TYR A 329 13.40 -2.12 -8.52
CA TYR A 329 12.28 -1.65 -9.32
C TYR A 329 12.08 -0.14 -9.28
N ILE A 330 12.76 0.60 -8.40
CA ILE A 330 12.67 2.07 -8.32
C ILE A 330 14.03 2.71 -8.47
N ALA A 331 14.99 2.43 -7.57
CA ALA A 331 16.25 3.17 -7.52
C ALA A 331 17.11 2.95 -8.77
N GLN A 332 17.34 1.69 -9.18
CA GLN A 332 18.18 1.36 -10.33
C GLN A 332 17.60 1.87 -11.66
N PRO A 333 16.32 1.64 -12.00
CA PRO A 333 15.76 2.16 -13.26
C PRO A 333 15.75 3.70 -13.31
N SER A 334 15.60 4.36 -12.16
CA SER A 334 15.62 5.83 -12.09
C SER A 334 16.99 6.43 -12.41
N GLN A 335 18.10 5.69 -12.24
CA GLN A 335 19.44 6.19 -12.58
C GLN A 335 19.65 6.32 -14.09
N GLN A 336 18.94 5.52 -14.88
CA GLN A 336 19.03 5.50 -16.35
C GLN A 336 17.94 6.37 -17.00
N MET A 337 17.01 6.90 -16.19
CA MET A 337 15.92 7.73 -16.65
C MET A 337 16.43 9.13 -17.01
N GLN A 338 15.91 9.69 -18.10
CA GLN A 338 16.24 11.07 -18.47
C GLN A 338 15.78 12.04 -17.36
N GLN A 339 16.60 13.05 -17.07
CA GLN A 339 16.38 13.99 -15.97
C GLN A 339 14.98 14.64 -15.98
N GLN A 340 14.42 14.88 -17.17
CA GLN A 340 13.09 15.46 -17.38
C GLN A 340 11.94 14.65 -16.77
N HIS A 341 12.14 13.34 -16.52
CA HIS A 341 11.12 12.47 -15.97
C HIS A 341 11.28 12.18 -14.47
N MET A 342 12.37 12.64 -13.85
CA MET A 342 12.73 12.31 -12.46
C MET A 342 11.70 12.77 -11.43
N ASP A 343 11.06 13.92 -11.67
CA ASP A 343 10.01 14.45 -10.79
C ASP A 343 8.75 13.58 -10.78
N LYS A 344 8.60 12.70 -11.78
CA LYS A 344 7.46 11.79 -11.95
C LYS A 344 7.75 10.38 -11.39
N VAL A 345 8.89 10.17 -10.70
CA VAL A 345 9.34 8.86 -10.19
C VAL A 345 8.70 8.48 -8.85
N THR A 346 8.44 9.44 -7.95
CA THR A 346 7.89 9.10 -6.63
C THR A 346 6.36 9.11 -6.64
N ALA A 347 5.76 8.07 -6.06
CA ALA A 347 4.32 8.03 -5.80
C ALA A 347 3.92 8.96 -4.64
N SER A 348 4.86 9.38 -3.80
CA SER A 348 4.62 9.92 -2.47
C SER A 348 4.75 11.43 -2.33
N GLY A 349 5.22 12.15 -3.36
CA GLY A 349 5.36 13.62 -3.32
C GLY A 349 6.76 14.15 -2.97
N PRO A 350 7.55 13.61 -2.01
CA PRO A 350 8.88 14.15 -1.76
C PRO A 350 9.88 13.71 -2.83
N PRO A 351 11.01 14.43 -2.96
CA PRO A 351 12.11 14.02 -3.83
C PRO A 351 12.57 12.58 -3.51
N LEU A 352 13.01 11.86 -4.53
CA LEU A 352 13.37 10.43 -4.42
C LEU A 352 14.35 10.14 -3.27
N HIS A 353 15.37 10.97 -3.08
CA HIS A 353 16.35 10.77 -2.01
C HIS A 353 15.74 10.88 -0.59
N VAL A 354 14.77 11.79 -0.40
CA VAL A 354 14.06 11.95 0.88
C VAL A 354 13.19 10.73 1.16
N LEU A 355 12.50 10.23 0.13
CA LEU A 355 11.71 9.00 0.23
C LEU A 355 12.58 7.80 0.58
N LEU A 356 13.70 7.61 -0.13
CA LEU A 356 14.61 6.49 0.10
C LEU A 356 15.19 6.51 1.52
N ASN A 357 15.59 7.67 2.03
CA ASN A 357 16.06 7.82 3.40
C ASN A 357 14.97 7.46 4.43
N SER A 358 13.72 7.92 4.20
CA SER A 358 12.60 7.60 5.09
C SER A 358 12.28 6.09 5.11
N LEU A 359 12.34 5.45 3.94
CA LEU A 359 12.14 4.00 3.80
C LEU A 359 13.29 3.20 4.44
N GLU A 360 14.51 3.71 4.39
CA GLU A 360 15.66 3.11 5.04
C GLU A 360 15.53 3.16 6.57
N GLN A 361 15.16 4.31 7.12
CA GLN A 361 14.91 4.43 8.56
C GLN A 361 13.79 3.48 9.03
N LEU A 362 12.72 3.34 8.25
CA LEU A 362 11.64 2.40 8.57
C LEU A 362 12.09 0.93 8.50
N ARG A 363 12.87 0.56 7.48
CA ARG A 363 13.50 -0.77 7.38
C ARG A 363 14.32 -1.07 8.63
N ASP A 364 15.13 -0.11 9.05
CA ASP A 364 16.09 -0.28 10.14
C ASP A 364 15.43 -0.35 11.53
N ARG A 365 14.32 0.36 11.72
CA ARG A 365 13.46 0.18 12.91
C ARG A 365 12.90 -1.23 13.01
N ARG A 366 12.32 -1.74 11.91
CA ARG A 366 11.76 -3.09 11.85
C ARG A 366 12.81 -4.19 12.02
N ALA A 367 13.99 -3.98 11.46
CA ALA A 367 15.13 -4.89 11.62
C ALA A 367 15.86 -4.74 12.97
N ALA A 368 15.48 -3.72 13.76
CA ALA A 368 16.12 -3.36 15.02
C ALA A 368 17.65 -3.31 14.90
N VAL A 369 18.17 -2.68 13.84
CA VAL A 369 19.61 -2.52 13.65
C VAL A 369 20.15 -1.42 14.54
N LYS A 370 21.44 -1.49 14.88
CA LYS A 370 22.10 -0.45 15.66
C LYS A 370 22.19 0.84 14.84
N ARG A 371 21.65 1.92 15.37
CA ARG A 371 21.63 3.27 14.78
C ARG A 371 21.82 4.29 15.90
N ASP A 372 22.53 5.38 15.59
CA ASP A 372 22.76 6.47 16.54
C ASP A 372 21.87 7.70 16.23
N ASP A 373 21.33 7.77 15.00
CA ASP A 373 20.52 8.89 14.50
C ASP A 373 19.01 8.70 14.71
N ILE A 374 18.56 7.46 14.92
CA ILE A 374 17.16 7.11 15.21
C ILE A 374 17.09 6.09 16.35
N ARG A 375 15.98 6.11 17.10
CA ARG A 375 15.72 5.10 18.13
C ARG A 375 15.40 3.75 17.48
N THR A 376 16.06 2.69 17.94
CA THR A 376 15.78 1.31 17.55
C THR A 376 15.73 0.38 18.78
N ARG A 377 15.17 -0.83 18.62
CA ARG A 377 15.14 -1.86 19.66
C ARG A 377 16.39 -2.77 19.66
N PHE A 378 17.52 -2.31 19.10
CA PHE A 378 18.73 -3.14 18.97
C PHE A 378 19.24 -3.63 20.34
N ASP A 379 19.41 -2.71 21.30
CA ASP A 379 19.93 -3.04 22.63
C ASP A 379 18.92 -3.87 23.42
N ASP A 380 17.63 -3.52 23.35
CA ASP A 380 16.53 -4.26 23.99
C ASP A 380 16.47 -5.72 23.51
N LEU A 381 16.48 -5.94 22.20
CA LEU A 381 16.51 -7.29 21.64
C LEU A 381 17.81 -8.02 21.97
N THR A 382 18.93 -7.32 22.07
CA THR A 382 20.20 -7.93 22.48
C THR A 382 20.13 -8.41 23.93
N LYS A 383 19.56 -7.60 24.83
CA LYS A 383 19.29 -7.98 26.23
C LYS A 383 18.39 -9.22 26.30
N LEU A 384 17.25 -9.19 25.60
CA LEU A 384 16.30 -10.31 25.58
C LEU A 384 16.92 -11.60 25.00
N LYS A 385 17.76 -11.51 23.97
CA LYS A 385 18.47 -12.67 23.42
C LYS A 385 19.41 -13.33 24.44
N GLN A 386 20.02 -12.55 25.33
CA GLN A 386 20.86 -13.08 26.40
C GLN A 386 20.05 -13.85 27.46
N TRP A 387 18.73 -13.63 27.53
CA TRP A 387 17.87 -14.32 28.49
C TRP A 387 17.55 -15.76 28.12
N ILE A 388 17.61 -16.09 26.83
CA ILE A 388 17.33 -17.44 26.33
C ILE A 388 18.51 -18.37 26.66
N LYS A 389 18.20 -19.54 27.21
CA LYS A 389 19.16 -20.60 27.55
C LYS A 389 19.56 -21.47 26.35
#